data_AF-A0A1Q9AN11-F1
#
_entry.id   AF-A0A1Q9AN11-F1
#
_cell.length_a   1.000
_cell.length_b   1.000
_cell.length_c   1.000
_cell.angle_alpha   90.00
_cell.angle_beta   90.00
_cell.angle_gamma   90.00
#
_symmetry.space_group_name_H-M   'P 1'
#
loop_
_entity.id
_entity.type
_entity.pdbx_description
1 polymer ?
#
loop_
_entity_poly.entity_id
_entity_poly.type
_entity_poly.pdbx_seq_one_letter_code
_entity_poly.pdbx_strand_id
1 'polypeptide(L)'
;MNTPRIETLSAAPEIGRYYLVPTVEGRWNDRLARWPVIGPRHSDAHCLQFDFQHYHLDPRFLVGNGWYWRSVQSQPLMISNRINPDGLPAPVWRRRKCQRLENPKAREFRADLAKRQVANFDCHLSEWAGRQARHDGQGWVCPHRNVPLASMPVIDGAILCPLHLLLIDARTGRVLPANAKCGVAP
;
A
#
# COMPACT_ATOMS: atom_id res chain seq x y z
N MET A 1 -9.78 27.04 3.75
CA MET A 1 -9.25 26.21 2.64
C MET A 1 -9.82 24.81 2.79
N ASN A 2 -10.45 24.27 1.74
CA ASN A 2 -10.94 22.89 1.76
C ASN A 2 -9.76 21.91 1.85
N THR A 3 -9.83 20.95 2.79
CA THR A 3 -8.82 19.91 2.92
C THR A 3 -9.08 18.85 1.83
N PRO A 4 -8.17 18.66 0.85
CA PRO A 4 -8.39 17.72 -0.24
C PRO A 4 -8.41 16.27 0.25
N ARG A 5 -9.14 15.40 -0.46
CA ARG A 5 -9.08 13.96 -0.22
C ARG A 5 -7.81 13.37 -0.82
N ILE A 6 -7.23 12.38 -0.15
CA ILE A 6 -6.00 11.74 -0.63
C ILE A 6 -6.21 10.97 -1.95
N GLU A 7 -7.42 10.48 -2.19
CA GLU A 7 -7.79 9.71 -3.39
C GLU A 7 -7.95 10.58 -4.64
N THR A 8 -8.10 11.90 -4.48
CA THR A 8 -8.31 12.83 -5.59
C THR A 8 -7.02 13.54 -6.01
N LEU A 9 -5.86 13.10 -5.50
CA LEU A 9 -4.58 13.68 -5.86
C LEU A 9 -4.04 13.01 -7.12
N SER A 10 -3.58 13.83 -8.06
CA SER A 10 -2.83 13.40 -9.26
C SER A 10 -1.31 13.39 -9.05
N ALA A 11 -0.84 13.69 -7.85
CA ALA A 11 0.57 13.70 -7.46
C ALA A 11 0.73 13.28 -6.00
N ALA A 12 1.97 12.98 -5.61
CA ALA A 12 2.29 12.63 -4.23
C ALA A 12 1.90 13.75 -3.25
N PRO A 13 1.38 13.41 -2.04
CA PRO A 13 1.01 14.42 -1.05
C PRO A 13 2.25 15.14 -0.52
N GLU A 14 2.16 16.46 -0.37
CA GLU A 14 3.17 17.26 0.33
C GLU A 14 3.32 16.86 1.80
N ILE A 15 4.55 16.61 2.24
CA ILE A 15 4.88 16.37 3.65
C ILE A 15 4.52 17.62 4.46
N GLY A 16 3.90 17.42 5.63
CA GLY A 16 3.49 18.50 6.51
C GLY A 16 2.09 19.05 6.23
N ARG A 17 1.53 18.79 5.06
CA ARG A 17 0.18 19.22 4.69
C ARG A 17 -0.90 18.25 5.21
N TYR A 18 -2.09 18.78 5.45
CA TYR A 18 -3.25 17.99 5.88
C TYR A 18 -4.12 17.55 4.71
N TYR A 19 -4.62 16.31 4.79
CA TYR A 19 -5.50 15.67 3.81
C TYR A 19 -6.66 14.98 4.53
N LEU A 20 -7.77 14.76 3.83
CA LEU A 20 -8.80 13.82 4.25
C LEU A 20 -8.38 12.42 3.80
N VAL A 21 -8.22 11.53 4.78
CA VAL A 21 -7.68 10.18 4.60
C VAL A 21 -8.69 9.17 5.15
N PRO A 22 -8.97 8.07 4.43
CA PRO A 22 -9.85 7.03 4.95
C PRO A 22 -9.23 6.42 6.19
N THR A 23 -10.02 6.29 7.25
CA THR A 23 -9.55 5.85 8.57
C THR A 23 -10.52 4.82 9.14
N VAL A 24 -9.98 3.71 9.63
CA VAL A 24 -10.75 2.62 10.25
C VAL A 24 -10.43 2.55 11.73
N GLU A 25 -11.45 2.40 12.56
CA GLU A 25 -11.26 2.15 14.00
C GLU A 25 -11.13 0.64 14.23
N GLY A 26 -10.07 0.23 14.95
CA GLY A 26 -9.79 -1.18 15.21
C GLY A 26 -8.52 -1.39 16.02
N ARG A 27 -8.33 -2.62 16.50
CA ARG A 27 -7.13 -3.06 17.19
C ARG A 27 -6.08 -3.49 16.18
N TRP A 28 -4.88 -2.92 16.29
CA TRP A 28 -3.70 -3.32 15.54
C TRP A 28 -2.48 -3.23 16.44
N ASN A 29 -1.66 -4.29 16.46
CA ASN A 29 -0.51 -4.41 17.35
C ASN A 29 -0.88 -4.07 18.81
N ASP A 30 -1.90 -4.76 19.31
CA ASP A 30 -2.53 -4.61 20.63
C ASP A 30 -3.14 -3.24 20.97
N ARG A 31 -3.08 -2.28 20.05
CA ARG A 31 -3.60 -0.93 20.25
C ARG A 31 -4.91 -0.70 19.51
N LEU A 32 -5.97 -0.37 20.26
CA LEU A 32 -7.21 0.16 19.71
C LEU A 32 -7.02 1.63 19.34
N ALA A 33 -7.18 1.96 18.05
CA ALA A 33 -7.07 3.33 17.56
C ALA A 33 -7.79 3.54 16.22
N ARG A 34 -7.68 4.76 15.68
CA ARG A 34 -8.22 5.17 14.37
C ARG A 34 -7.10 5.23 13.34
N TRP A 35 -6.92 4.14 12.62
CA TRP A 35 -5.80 3.90 11.73
C TRP A 35 -6.08 4.41 10.30
N PRO A 36 -5.21 5.27 9.73
CA PRO A 36 -5.31 5.62 8.32
C PRO A 36 -5.04 4.36 7.48
N VAL A 37 -5.86 4.13 6.47
CA VAL A 37 -5.80 2.95 5.59
C VAL A 37 -5.67 3.35 4.13
N ILE A 38 -5.25 2.43 3.27
CA ILE A 38 -5.12 2.63 1.83
C ILE A 38 -5.70 1.45 1.05
N GLY A 39 -6.47 1.74 0.00
CA GLY A 39 -7.14 0.73 -0.81
C GLY A 39 -8.41 0.14 -0.18
N PRO A 40 -9.05 -0.83 -0.87
CA PRO A 40 -10.26 -1.48 -0.39
C PRO A 40 -9.97 -2.53 0.69
N ARG A 41 -11.01 -2.96 1.43
CA ARG A 41 -10.95 -4.16 2.25
C ARG A 41 -10.83 -5.40 1.34
N HIS A 42 -9.96 -6.34 1.67
CA HIS A 42 -9.79 -7.57 0.88
C HIS A 42 -9.16 -8.70 1.72
N SER A 43 -9.05 -9.89 1.12
CA SER A 43 -8.18 -10.99 1.56
C SER A 43 -7.21 -11.34 0.43
N ASP A 44 -6.04 -11.88 0.77
CA ASP A 44 -5.02 -12.31 -0.18
C ASP A 44 -4.79 -13.82 -0.08
N ALA A 45 -5.91 -14.56 -0.06
CA ALA A 45 -5.92 -16.01 -0.11
C ALA A 45 -5.11 -16.55 -1.31
N HIS A 46 -5.30 -15.92 -2.48
CA HIS A 46 -4.57 -16.28 -3.69
C HIS A 46 -3.12 -15.78 -3.63
N CYS A 47 -2.16 -16.67 -3.90
CA CYS A 47 -0.72 -16.52 -3.76
C CYS A 47 -0.18 -16.20 -2.36
N LEU A 48 -0.73 -15.23 -1.62
CA LEU A 48 -0.18 -14.80 -0.33
C LEU A 48 -0.62 -15.68 0.86
N GLN A 49 -1.60 -16.57 0.66
CA GLN A 49 -2.15 -17.47 1.67
C GLN A 49 -2.61 -16.72 2.93
N PHE A 50 -3.20 -15.54 2.73
CA PHE A 50 -3.72 -14.70 3.81
C PHE A 50 -5.23 -14.53 3.68
N ASP A 51 -5.98 -15.43 4.31
CA ASP A 51 -7.43 -15.52 4.15
C ASP A 51 -8.21 -14.44 4.92
N PHE A 52 -7.58 -13.77 5.87
CA PHE A 52 -8.24 -12.77 6.70
C PHE A 52 -8.61 -11.54 5.88
N GLN A 53 -9.86 -11.09 6.04
CA GLN A 53 -10.29 -9.78 5.54
C GLN A 53 -9.57 -8.68 6.30
N HIS A 54 -9.00 -7.72 5.58
CA HIS A 54 -8.15 -6.70 6.18
C HIS A 54 -8.09 -5.40 5.37
N TYR A 55 -7.56 -4.35 6.01
CA TYR A 55 -7.11 -3.12 5.36
C TYR A 55 -5.60 -2.97 5.52
N HIS A 56 -4.95 -2.43 4.49
CA HIS A 56 -3.55 -1.99 4.60
C HIS A 56 -3.49 -0.62 5.25
N LEU A 57 -2.52 -0.44 6.14
CA LEU A 57 -2.27 0.85 6.79
C LEU A 57 -1.62 1.82 5.79
N ASP A 58 -1.98 3.10 5.84
CA ASP A 58 -1.35 4.14 5.01
C ASP A 58 -0.13 4.73 5.74
N PRO A 59 1.10 4.33 5.37
CA PRO A 59 2.32 4.75 6.07
C PRO A 59 2.56 6.26 6.00
N ARG A 60 1.99 6.94 4.99
CA ARG A 60 2.15 8.37 4.76
C ARG A 60 1.60 9.19 5.93
N PHE A 61 0.63 8.65 6.66
CA PHE A 61 -0.07 9.35 7.74
C PHE A 61 0.22 8.77 9.13
N LEU A 62 1.26 7.95 9.26
CA LEU A 62 1.69 7.33 10.49
C LEU A 62 3.01 7.92 11.01
N VAL A 63 3.19 7.82 12.33
CA VAL A 63 4.42 8.19 13.04
C VAL A 63 4.95 6.93 13.73
N GLY A 64 6.26 6.70 13.65
CA GLY A 64 6.90 5.48 14.13
C GLY A 64 8.38 5.40 13.73
N ASN A 65 9.07 4.36 14.18
CA ASN A 65 10.52 4.17 14.04
C ASN A 65 10.87 2.72 13.64
N GLY A 66 12.07 2.50 13.08
CA GLY A 66 12.68 1.17 12.89
C GLY A 66 11.71 0.01 12.58
N TRP A 67 11.53 -0.88 13.57
CA TRP A 67 10.72 -2.11 13.48
C TRP A 67 9.23 -1.86 13.19
N TYR A 68 8.70 -0.70 13.60
CA TYR A 68 7.32 -0.29 13.35
C TYR A 68 7.00 -0.32 11.85
N TRP A 69 7.94 0.13 11.01
CA TRP A 69 7.74 0.24 9.57
C TRP A 69 7.69 -1.11 8.86
N ARG A 70 8.45 -2.10 9.36
CA ARG A 70 8.29 -3.49 8.90
C ARG A 70 6.91 -4.02 9.25
N SER A 71 6.42 -3.76 10.47
CA SER A 71 5.09 -4.18 10.91
C SER A 71 3.97 -3.52 10.11
N VAL A 72 4.06 -2.21 9.85
CA VAL A 72 3.09 -1.49 8.98
C VAL A 72 3.02 -2.10 7.58
N GLN A 73 4.14 -2.62 7.06
CA GLN A 73 4.17 -3.25 5.75
C GLN A 73 3.60 -4.68 5.74
N SER A 74 3.87 -5.46 6.80
CA SER A 74 3.62 -6.91 6.79
C SER A 74 2.42 -7.35 7.63
N GLN A 75 1.90 -6.48 8.50
CA GLN A 75 0.79 -6.79 9.40
C GLN A 75 -0.35 -5.81 9.09
N PRO A 76 -1.34 -6.20 8.28
CA PRO A 76 -2.47 -5.34 8.00
C PRO A 76 -3.41 -5.23 9.21
N LEU A 77 -4.34 -4.27 9.17
CA LEU A 77 -5.45 -4.20 10.12
C LEU A 77 -6.48 -5.28 9.72
N MET A 78 -6.44 -6.42 10.40
CA MET A 78 -7.18 -7.63 10.00
C MET A 78 -8.33 -8.00 10.94
N ILE A 79 -9.21 -8.85 10.42
CA ILE A 79 -10.30 -9.52 11.13
C ILE A 79 -9.90 -10.97 11.37
N SER A 80 -9.93 -11.42 12.62
CA SER A 80 -9.71 -12.81 13.03
C SER A 80 -10.46 -13.08 14.33
N ASN A 81 -10.53 -14.35 14.75
CA ASN A 81 -11.14 -14.73 16.03
C ASN A 81 -10.44 -14.11 17.26
N ARG A 82 -9.20 -13.62 17.12
CA ARG A 82 -8.42 -13.01 18.21
C ARG A 82 -8.35 -11.48 18.13
N ILE A 83 -8.42 -10.93 16.92
CA ILE A 83 -8.18 -9.51 16.63
C ILE A 83 -9.36 -9.01 15.81
N ASN A 84 -10.07 -8.01 16.34
CA ASN A 84 -11.29 -7.44 15.74
C ASN A 84 -12.34 -8.53 15.39
N PRO A 85 -12.76 -9.39 16.35
CA PRO A 85 -13.65 -10.52 16.07
C PRO A 85 -15.02 -10.07 15.55
N ASP A 86 -15.47 -8.87 15.95
CA ASP A 86 -16.73 -8.27 15.49
C ASP A 86 -16.64 -7.63 14.10
N GLY A 87 -15.48 -7.78 13.43
CA GLY A 87 -15.19 -7.19 12.13
C GLY A 87 -14.55 -5.81 12.22
N LEU A 88 -14.45 -5.16 11.05
CA LEU A 88 -13.92 -3.80 10.90
C LEU A 88 -14.97 -2.91 10.24
N PRO A 89 -15.20 -1.68 10.74
CA PRO A 89 -16.17 -0.76 10.18
C PRO A 89 -15.72 -0.27 8.79
N ALA A 90 -16.65 0.36 8.08
CA ALA A 90 -16.33 1.11 6.86
C ALA A 90 -15.39 2.29 7.18
N PRO A 91 -14.49 2.69 6.25
CA PRO A 91 -13.59 3.80 6.49
C PRO A 91 -14.35 5.13 6.63
N VAL A 92 -13.93 5.94 7.59
CA VAL A 92 -14.41 7.31 7.79
C VAL A 92 -13.31 8.28 7.40
N TRP A 93 -13.66 9.31 6.62
CA TRP A 93 -12.74 10.37 6.23
C TRP A 93 -12.31 11.20 7.43
N ARG A 94 -11.00 11.27 7.69
CA ARG A 94 -10.44 12.08 8.78
C ARG A 94 -9.28 12.93 8.31
N ARG A 95 -9.18 14.12 8.89
CA ARG A 95 -8.06 15.03 8.65
C ARG A 95 -6.79 14.43 9.26
N ARG A 96 -5.77 14.21 8.43
CA ARG A 96 -4.45 13.65 8.80
C ARG A 96 -3.33 14.46 8.17
N LYS A 97 -2.23 14.65 8.89
CA LYS A 97 -1.02 15.33 8.39
C LYS A 97 -0.13 14.30 7.70
N CYS A 98 0.24 14.54 6.44
CA CYS A 98 1.22 13.74 5.74
C CYS A 98 2.57 13.85 6.45
N GLN A 99 3.17 12.71 6.81
CA GLN A 99 4.44 12.59 7.52
C GLN A 99 5.58 12.20 6.57
N ARG A 100 5.26 11.53 5.46
CA ARG A 100 6.22 10.93 4.51
C ARG A 100 5.52 10.55 3.20
N LEU A 101 6.30 10.27 2.15
CA LEU A 101 5.77 9.89 0.83
C LEU A 101 5.50 8.39 0.67
N GLU A 102 6.31 7.53 1.31
CA GLU A 102 6.13 6.07 1.30
C GLU A 102 6.59 5.45 2.63
N ASN A 103 6.32 4.16 2.84
CA ASN A 103 6.90 3.42 3.96
C ASN A 103 8.43 3.34 3.77
N PRO A 104 9.25 3.82 4.72
CA PRO A 104 10.71 3.87 4.57
C PRO A 104 11.37 2.49 4.48
N LYS A 105 10.63 1.41 4.75
CA LYS A 105 11.10 0.03 4.64
C LYS A 105 10.51 -0.74 3.47
N ALA A 106 9.60 -0.17 2.67
CA ALA A 106 8.91 -0.92 1.62
C ALA A 106 9.86 -1.47 0.55
N ARG A 107 10.82 -0.67 0.09
CA ARG A 107 11.80 -1.09 -0.92
C ARG A 107 12.79 -2.13 -0.39
N GLU A 108 13.29 -1.93 0.82
CA GLU A 108 14.12 -2.91 1.53
C GLU A 108 13.37 -4.23 1.69
N PHE A 109 12.09 -4.17 2.09
CA PHE A 109 11.26 -5.35 2.26
C PHE A 109 11.02 -6.09 0.93
N ARG A 110 10.75 -5.37 -0.17
CA ARG A 110 10.65 -5.97 -1.51
C ARG A 110 11.95 -6.66 -1.92
N ALA A 111 13.10 -6.00 -1.72
CA ALA A 111 14.40 -6.59 -2.03
C ALA A 111 14.69 -7.84 -1.18
N ASP A 112 14.36 -7.81 0.11
CA ASP A 112 14.46 -8.95 1.02
C ASP A 112 13.60 -10.13 0.52
N LEU A 113 12.36 -9.88 0.10
CA LEU A 113 11.46 -10.91 -0.44
C LEU A 113 12.02 -11.55 -1.72
N ALA A 114 12.48 -10.74 -2.67
CA ALA A 114 13.08 -11.23 -3.91
C ALA A 114 14.35 -12.04 -3.66
N LYS A 115 15.16 -11.65 -2.68
CA LYS A 115 16.38 -12.40 -2.29
C LYS A 115 16.07 -13.74 -1.63
N ARG A 116 15.02 -13.79 -0.80
CA ARG A 116 14.66 -14.97 -0.01
C ARG A 116 13.81 -15.99 -0.78
N GLN A 117 13.30 -15.63 -1.96
CA GLN A 117 12.42 -16.49 -2.78
C GLN A 117 11.25 -17.01 -1.94
N VAL A 118 10.53 -16.07 -1.30
CA VAL A 118 9.37 -16.43 -0.49
C VAL A 118 8.27 -16.88 -1.45
N ALA A 119 8.05 -18.19 -1.54
CA ALA A 119 7.18 -18.82 -2.55
C ALA A 119 5.83 -18.11 -2.77
N ASN A 120 5.17 -17.69 -1.69
CA ASN A 120 3.90 -16.96 -1.75
C ASN A 120 4.02 -15.61 -2.46
N PHE A 121 5.08 -14.85 -2.17
CA PHE A 121 5.37 -13.61 -2.88
C PHE A 121 5.89 -13.85 -4.29
N ASP A 122 6.61 -14.93 -4.56
CA ASP A 122 7.05 -15.26 -5.92
C ASP A 122 5.85 -15.60 -6.82
N CYS A 123 4.88 -16.37 -6.31
CA CYS A 123 3.58 -16.56 -6.96
C CYS A 123 2.94 -15.21 -7.28
N HIS A 124 2.83 -14.35 -6.27
CA HIS A 124 2.18 -13.05 -6.44
C HIS A 124 2.90 -12.17 -7.48
N LEU A 125 4.20 -11.96 -7.34
CA LEU A 125 4.97 -11.08 -8.22
C LEU A 125 5.00 -11.62 -9.67
N SER A 126 5.07 -12.94 -9.84
CA SER A 126 5.07 -13.57 -11.16
C SER A 126 3.71 -13.49 -11.84
N GLU A 127 2.63 -13.67 -11.08
CA GLU A 127 1.26 -13.62 -11.61
C GLU A 127 0.96 -12.26 -12.26
N TRP A 128 1.44 -11.18 -11.64
CA TRP A 128 1.17 -9.80 -12.08
C TRP A 128 2.23 -9.23 -13.03
N ALA A 129 3.39 -9.86 -13.17
CA ALA A 129 4.46 -9.36 -14.03
C ALA A 129 3.97 -9.18 -15.49
N GLY A 130 4.33 -8.05 -16.09
CA GLY A 130 3.94 -7.68 -17.45
C GLY A 130 2.49 -7.23 -17.63
N ARG A 131 1.62 -7.41 -16.63
CA ARG A 131 0.22 -6.93 -16.69
C ARG A 131 0.16 -5.41 -16.71
N GLN A 132 -0.89 -4.90 -17.37
CA GLN A 132 -1.12 -3.47 -17.54
C GLN A 132 -1.98 -2.91 -16.40
N ALA A 133 -1.46 -1.91 -15.69
CA ALA A 133 -2.28 -1.08 -14.81
C ALA A 133 -3.28 -0.26 -15.65
N ARG A 134 -4.51 -0.11 -15.15
CA ARG A 134 -5.49 0.78 -15.77
C ARG A 134 -5.10 2.24 -15.47
N HIS A 135 -5.35 3.15 -16.41
CA HIS A 135 -5.27 4.58 -16.17
C HIS A 135 -6.68 5.14 -15.95
N ASP A 136 -6.92 5.93 -14.90
CA ASP A 136 -8.25 6.47 -14.58
C ASP A 136 -8.41 7.98 -14.87
N GLY A 137 -7.41 8.57 -15.52
CA GLY A 137 -7.35 10.00 -15.82
C GLY A 137 -6.59 10.82 -14.77
N GLN A 138 -6.53 10.34 -13.52
CA GLN A 138 -5.69 10.93 -12.47
C GLN A 138 -4.33 10.26 -12.39
N GLY A 139 -4.27 8.95 -12.67
CA GLY A 139 -3.03 8.21 -12.78
C GLY A 139 -3.26 6.72 -12.96
N TRP A 140 -2.23 5.93 -12.64
CA TRP A 140 -2.32 4.47 -12.67
C TRP A 140 -3.16 3.91 -11.52
N VAL A 141 -3.82 2.80 -11.78
CA VAL A 141 -4.58 2.00 -10.82
C VAL A 141 -4.00 0.59 -10.82
N CYS A 142 -3.54 0.13 -9.66
CA CYS A 142 -2.89 -1.16 -9.51
C CYS A 142 -3.80 -2.30 -10.00
N PRO A 143 -3.32 -3.19 -10.89
CA PRO A 143 -4.15 -4.22 -11.49
C PRO A 143 -4.56 -5.32 -10.48
N HIS A 144 -3.86 -5.45 -9.34
CA HIS A 144 -4.16 -6.46 -8.33
C HIS A 144 -5.44 -6.14 -7.54
N ARG A 145 -5.48 -5.02 -6.82
CA ARG A 145 -6.60 -4.65 -5.92
C ARG A 145 -7.26 -3.33 -6.28
N ASN A 146 -7.11 -2.87 -7.52
CA ASN A 146 -7.67 -1.62 -8.02
C ASN A 146 -7.32 -0.40 -7.14
N VAL A 147 -6.13 -0.40 -6.53
CA VAL A 147 -5.69 0.71 -5.67
C VAL A 147 -5.18 1.86 -6.53
N PRO A 148 -5.71 3.09 -6.35
CA PRO A 148 -5.18 4.26 -7.03
C PRO A 148 -3.73 4.52 -6.65
N LEU A 149 -2.88 4.72 -7.64
CA LEU A 149 -1.44 4.93 -7.49
C LEU A 149 -1.03 6.38 -7.79
N ALA A 150 -1.95 7.23 -8.24
CA ALA A 150 -1.67 8.62 -8.62
C ALA A 150 -1.01 9.45 -7.48
N SER A 151 -1.34 9.13 -6.23
CA SER A 151 -0.76 9.80 -5.05
C SER A 151 0.50 9.14 -4.49
N MET A 152 1.02 8.11 -5.17
CA MET A 152 2.27 7.45 -4.80
C MET A 152 3.47 8.16 -5.43
N PRO A 153 4.63 8.22 -4.77
CA PRO A 153 5.83 8.79 -5.36
C PRO A 153 6.34 7.91 -6.52
N VAL A 154 6.86 8.56 -7.57
CA VAL A 154 7.66 7.92 -8.61
C VAL A 154 9.12 7.99 -8.18
N ILE A 155 9.78 6.84 -8.08
CA ILE A 155 11.19 6.73 -7.69
C ILE A 155 11.88 5.83 -8.71
N ASP A 156 12.95 6.36 -9.31
CA ASP A 156 13.68 5.78 -10.43
C ASP A 156 12.74 5.24 -11.53
N GLY A 157 11.79 6.09 -11.95
CA GLY A 157 10.84 5.78 -13.02
C GLY A 157 9.75 4.77 -12.68
N ALA A 158 9.66 4.31 -11.42
CA ALA A 158 8.67 3.33 -11.02
C ALA A 158 7.85 3.74 -9.78
N ILE A 159 6.61 3.28 -9.73
CA ILE A 159 5.70 3.40 -8.60
C ILE A 159 5.68 2.07 -7.87
N LEU A 160 5.93 2.09 -6.56
CA LEU A 160 5.77 0.92 -5.71
C LEU A 160 4.34 0.88 -5.16
N CYS A 161 3.59 -0.18 -5.46
CA CYS A 161 2.26 -0.37 -4.91
C CYS A 161 2.35 -0.53 -3.38
N PRO A 162 1.58 0.27 -2.61
CA PRO A 162 1.73 0.32 -1.15
C PRO A 162 1.18 -0.91 -0.43
N LEU A 163 0.37 -1.75 -1.10
CA LEU A 163 -0.20 -2.96 -0.51
C LEU A 163 0.79 -4.12 -0.59
N HIS A 164 0.97 -4.66 -1.81
CA HIS A 164 1.68 -5.91 -2.04
C HIS A 164 2.95 -5.74 -2.87
N LEU A 165 3.50 -4.53 -2.87
CA LEU A 165 4.84 -4.24 -3.36
C LEU A 165 5.06 -4.53 -4.85
N LEU A 166 4.00 -4.66 -5.65
CA LEU A 166 4.12 -4.66 -7.11
C LEU A 166 4.82 -3.37 -7.54
N LEU A 167 5.78 -3.48 -8.44
CA LEU A 167 6.50 -2.34 -9.00
C LEU A 167 5.93 -2.04 -10.38
N ILE A 168 5.51 -0.81 -10.63
CA ILE A 168 4.83 -0.39 -11.86
C ILE A 168 5.69 0.65 -12.54
N ASP A 169 6.03 0.46 -13.81
CA ASP A 169 6.68 1.48 -14.63
C ASP A 169 5.77 2.72 -14.73
N ALA A 170 6.26 3.87 -14.29
CA ALA A 170 5.43 5.06 -14.14
C ALA A 170 4.99 5.66 -15.49
N ARG A 171 5.72 5.36 -16.58
CA ARG A 171 5.43 5.87 -17.92
C ARG A 171 4.40 5.01 -18.64
N THR A 172 4.54 3.70 -18.54
CA THR A 172 3.76 2.72 -19.31
C THR A 172 2.65 2.07 -18.50
N GLY A 173 2.72 2.10 -17.18
CA GLY A 173 1.79 1.41 -16.29
C GLY A 173 1.98 -0.11 -16.26
N ARG A 174 3.03 -0.65 -16.88
CA ARG A 174 3.30 -2.10 -16.86
C ARG A 174 3.92 -2.52 -15.53
N VAL A 175 3.44 -3.63 -14.99
CA VAL A 175 4.05 -4.25 -13.80
C VAL A 175 5.40 -4.84 -14.17
N LEU A 176 6.45 -4.43 -13.47
CA LEU A 176 7.81 -4.90 -13.64
C LEU A 176 8.03 -6.26 -12.98
N PRO A 177 8.93 -7.11 -13.51
CA PRO A 177 9.23 -8.41 -12.91
C PRO A 177 9.83 -8.28 -11.50
N ALA A 178 9.79 -9.37 -10.74
CA ALA A 178 10.26 -9.41 -9.34
C ALA A 178 11.69 -8.89 -9.16
N ASN A 179 12.58 -9.23 -10.09
CA ASN A 179 14.00 -8.88 -10.09
C ASN A 179 14.32 -7.52 -10.74
N ALA A 180 13.33 -6.78 -11.24
CA ALA A 180 13.57 -5.47 -11.81
C ALA A 180 14.15 -4.51 -10.75
N LYS A 181 15.25 -3.85 -11.10
CA LYS A 181 15.76 -2.70 -10.33
C LYS A 181 14.97 -1.46 -10.73
N CYS A 182 14.76 -0.55 -9.79
CA CYS A 182 14.23 0.76 -10.11
C CYS A 182 15.28 1.50 -10.97
N GLY A 183 14.88 2.17 -12.05
CA GLY A 183 15.76 3.06 -12.83
C GLY A 183 16.48 2.47 -14.04
N VAL A 184 16.25 1.21 -14.41
CA VAL A 184 16.80 0.64 -15.64
C VAL A 184 15.65 0.41 -16.61
N ALA A 185 15.47 1.33 -17.55
CA ALA A 185 14.70 1.03 -18.75
C ALA A 185 15.35 -0.20 -19.40
N PRO A 186 14.56 -1.19 -19.89
CA PRO A 186 15.11 -2.31 -20.64
C PRO A 186 15.90 -1.84 -21.86
#